data_AF-A0A455U5U0-F1
#
_entry.id   AF-A0A455U5U0-F1
#
_cell.length_a   1.000
_cell.length_b   1.000
_cell.length_c   1.000
_cell.angle_alpha   90.00
_cell.angle_beta   90.00
_cell.angle_gamma   90.00
#
_symmetry.space_group_name_H-M   'P 1'
#
loop_
_entity.id
_entity.type
_entity.pdbx_description
1 polymer ?
#
loop_
_entity_poly.entity_id
_entity_poly.type
_entity_poly.pdbx_seq_one_letter_code
_entity_poly.pdbx_strand_id
1 'polypeptide(L)'
;MTKTVKSKTAHFLAETAQVDAAAIAPLPASRKVYVEGSRPDIRVPFREIKLSPTKTSSIDEENPPLLVYDTSGPYTDPNAQIDLRQGLSALRRAWIEERNDTEFLAGHTSEYGKRRANDPTLAQLRFDLTRTPRRALSTKRRPAWKRDPAVLRPPGHRDAGNGVYCPARKPAPPSAGHR
;
A
#
# COMPACT_ATOMS: atom_id res chain seq x y z
N MET A 1 15.43 1.09 -46.86
CA MET A 1 13.99 1.06 -46.52
C MET A 1 13.83 1.23 -45.02
N THR A 2 13.62 2.46 -44.55
CA THR A 2 13.40 2.75 -43.13
C THR A 2 11.95 2.40 -42.77
N LYS A 3 11.75 1.38 -41.94
CA LYS A 3 10.42 1.01 -41.44
C LYS A 3 9.98 2.03 -40.39
N THR A 4 9.03 2.88 -40.75
CA THR A 4 8.34 3.75 -39.79
C THR A 4 7.43 2.89 -38.92
N VAL A 5 7.84 2.66 -37.67
CA VAL A 5 6.99 2.02 -36.67
C VAL A 5 5.96 3.07 -36.22
N LYS A 6 4.71 2.94 -36.68
CA LYS A 6 3.58 3.71 -36.13
C LYS A 6 3.36 3.27 -34.68
N SER A 7 3.83 4.08 -33.73
CA SER A 7 3.47 3.94 -32.32
C SER A 7 1.96 4.05 -32.19
N LYS A 8 1.33 2.99 -31.66
CA LYS A 8 -0.13 2.90 -31.44
C LYS A 8 -0.55 3.46 -30.07
N THR A 9 0.33 4.21 -29.42
CA THR A 9 0.05 4.85 -28.14
C THR A 9 -0.46 6.24 -28.44
N ALA A 10 -1.74 6.51 -28.16
CA ALA A 10 -2.26 7.88 -28.09
C ALA A 10 -1.26 8.74 -27.31
N HIS A 11 -0.95 9.94 -27.81
CA HIS A 11 0.00 10.85 -27.16
C HIS A 11 -0.46 11.10 -25.71
N PHE A 12 0.17 10.47 -24.73
CA PHE A 12 -0.05 10.76 -23.32
C PHE A 12 0.51 12.15 -23.05
N LEU A 13 -0.37 13.08 -22.68
CA LEU A 13 0.01 14.44 -22.29
C LEU A 13 -0.30 14.61 -20.81
N ALA A 14 0.67 15.12 -20.05
CA ALA A 14 0.50 15.33 -18.61
C ALA A 14 -0.68 16.27 -18.30
N GLU A 15 -0.92 17.26 -19.16
CA GLU A 15 -2.00 18.26 -19.01
C GLU A 15 -3.40 17.62 -18.96
N THR A 16 -3.62 16.59 -19.77
CA THR A 16 -4.91 15.89 -19.89
C THR A 16 -4.96 14.59 -19.11
N ALA A 17 -3.98 14.31 -18.26
CA ALA A 17 -3.92 13.07 -17.50
C ALA A 17 -5.06 13.02 -16.48
N GLN A 18 -5.93 12.03 -16.63
CA GLN A 18 -7.04 11.77 -15.71
C GLN A 18 -7.00 10.32 -15.25
N VAL A 19 -7.45 10.10 -14.02
CA VAL A 19 -7.64 8.74 -13.48
C VAL A 19 -8.92 8.16 -14.05
N ASP A 20 -8.90 6.88 -14.38
CA ASP A 20 -10.12 6.14 -14.76
C ASP A 20 -11.10 6.16 -13.57
N ALA A 21 -12.35 6.53 -13.84
CA ALA A 21 -13.41 6.53 -12.84
C ALA A 21 -13.57 5.14 -12.18
N ALA A 22 -13.36 4.06 -12.93
CA ALA A 22 -13.41 2.70 -12.39
C ALA A 22 -12.28 2.43 -11.37
N ALA A 23 -11.14 3.09 -11.50
CA ALA A 23 -10.01 2.93 -10.58
C ALA A 23 -10.19 3.66 -9.24
N ILE A 24 -11.10 4.64 -9.18
CA ILE A 24 -11.45 5.39 -7.97
C ILE A 24 -12.84 5.03 -7.41
N ALA A 25 -13.54 4.09 -8.04
CA ALA A 25 -14.83 3.64 -7.56
C ALA A 25 -14.67 2.87 -6.24
N PRO A 26 -15.56 3.09 -5.25
CA PRO A 26 -15.61 2.26 -4.05
C PRO A 26 -15.80 0.78 -4.41
N LEU A 27 -15.07 -0.09 -3.71
CA LEU A 27 -15.20 -1.53 -3.90
C LEU A 27 -16.57 -2.02 -3.38
N PRO A 28 -17.26 -2.90 -4.12
CA PRO A 28 -18.62 -3.33 -3.78
C PRO A 28 -18.68 -3.99 -2.40
N ALA A 29 -19.79 -3.76 -1.69
CA ALA A 29 -20.07 -4.30 -0.35
C ALA A 29 -18.99 -4.03 0.72
N SER A 30 -18.11 -3.05 0.48
CA SER A 30 -17.05 -2.70 1.41
C SER A 30 -16.83 -1.20 1.47
N ARG A 31 -16.23 -0.72 2.57
CA ARG A 31 -15.80 0.68 2.68
C ARG A 31 -14.40 0.76 3.25
N LYS A 32 -13.68 1.82 2.85
CA LYS A 32 -12.41 2.20 3.44
C LYS A 32 -12.62 2.56 4.91
N VAL A 33 -11.80 2.00 5.79
CA VAL A 33 -11.71 2.40 7.20
C VAL A 33 -10.24 2.59 7.58
N TYR A 34 -10.00 3.40 8.58
CA TYR A 34 -8.66 3.68 9.08
C TYR A 34 -8.58 3.33 10.55
N VAL A 35 -7.57 2.52 10.91
CA VAL A 35 -7.23 2.24 12.30
C VAL A 35 -6.08 3.14 12.69
N GLU A 36 -6.24 3.89 13.78
CA GLU A 36 -5.17 4.72 14.32
C GLU A 36 -4.04 3.83 14.85
N GLY A 37 -2.81 4.19 14.51
CA GLY A 37 -1.60 3.51 14.97
C GLY A 37 -1.14 4.02 16.34
N SER A 38 0.18 3.96 16.57
CA SER A 38 0.78 4.48 17.81
C SER A 38 0.78 6.01 17.93
N ARG A 39 0.38 6.72 16.86
CA ARG A 39 0.27 8.18 16.80
C ARG A 39 -0.99 8.57 16.00
N PRO A 40 -1.62 9.72 16.30
CA PRO A 40 -2.82 10.17 15.59
C PRO A 40 -2.63 10.40 14.08
N ASP A 41 -1.42 10.74 13.66
CA ASP A 41 -1.07 10.93 12.25
C ASP A 41 -0.82 9.62 11.50
N ILE A 42 -0.72 8.48 12.20
CA ILE A 42 -0.60 7.15 11.63
C ILE A 42 -2.00 6.54 11.47
N ARG A 43 -2.52 6.56 10.24
CA ARG A 43 -3.80 5.95 9.89
C ARG A 43 -3.57 4.75 8.97
N VAL A 44 -3.74 3.53 9.52
CA VAL A 44 -3.52 2.28 8.79
C VAL A 44 -4.78 1.91 8.00
N PRO A 45 -4.71 1.76 6.67
CA PRO A 45 -5.88 1.48 5.86
C PRO A 45 -6.32 0.01 5.99
N PHE A 46 -7.60 -0.16 6.25
CA PHE A 46 -8.32 -1.42 6.14
C PHE A 46 -9.55 -1.20 5.26
N ARG A 47 -10.13 -2.30 4.81
CA ARG A 47 -11.47 -2.32 4.25
C ARG A 47 -12.38 -3.12 5.17
N GLU A 48 -13.53 -2.56 5.47
CA GLU A 48 -14.59 -3.24 6.20
C GLU A 48 -15.60 -3.81 5.20
N ILE A 49 -15.78 -5.12 5.19
CA ILE A 49 -16.68 -5.84 4.28
C ILE A 49 -17.96 -6.19 5.03
N LYS A 50 -19.12 -5.78 4.50
CA LYS A 50 -20.41 -6.19 5.04
C LYS A 50 -20.71 -7.61 4.57
N LEU A 51 -20.98 -8.50 5.52
CA LEU A 51 -21.39 -9.87 5.25
C LEU A 51 -22.93 -9.95 5.18
N SER A 52 -23.46 -10.83 4.33
CA SER A 52 -24.90 -11.11 4.31
C SER A 52 -25.29 -11.92 5.56
N PRO A 53 -26.53 -11.82 6.07
CA PRO A 53 -27.01 -12.68 7.15
C PRO A 53 -26.93 -14.17 6.78
N THR A 54 -26.64 -15.02 7.76
CA THR A 54 -26.70 -16.47 7.61
C THR A 54 -28.15 -16.92 7.77
N LYS A 55 -28.70 -17.55 6.72
CA LYS A 55 -30.06 -18.09 6.77
C LYS A 55 -30.08 -19.42 7.51
N THR A 56 -30.73 -19.48 8.66
CA THR A 56 -31.03 -20.74 9.37
C THR A 56 -32.52 -21.08 9.19
N SER A 57 -32.92 -22.32 9.51
CA SER A 57 -34.30 -22.80 9.42
C SER A 57 -35.33 -21.98 10.20
N SER A 58 -34.89 -21.10 11.09
CA SER A 58 -35.72 -20.51 12.13
C SER A 58 -35.60 -18.99 12.20
N ILE A 59 -34.38 -18.44 12.14
CA ILE A 59 -34.08 -17.00 12.25
C ILE A 59 -32.85 -16.71 11.38
N ASP A 60 -32.81 -15.54 10.73
CA ASP A 60 -31.62 -15.05 10.04
C ASP A 60 -30.61 -14.48 11.06
N GLU A 61 -29.37 -14.97 11.03
CA GLU A 61 -28.29 -14.52 11.92
C GLU A 61 -27.44 -13.43 11.23
N GLU A 62 -27.41 -12.22 11.81
CA GLU A 62 -26.58 -11.13 11.31
C GLU A 62 -25.09 -11.39 11.54
N ASN A 63 -24.30 -11.30 10.47
CA ASN A 63 -22.86 -11.50 10.56
C ASN A 63 -22.13 -10.17 10.82
N PRO A 64 -21.18 -10.12 11.78
CA PRO A 64 -20.38 -8.93 11.98
C PRO A 64 -19.52 -8.65 10.74
N PRO A 65 -19.20 -7.37 10.46
CA PRO A 65 -18.38 -7.02 9.32
C PRO A 65 -16.94 -7.55 9.45
N LEU A 66 -16.34 -7.92 8.32
CA LEU A 66 -14.97 -8.43 8.27
C LEU A 66 -13.98 -7.32 7.89
N LEU A 67 -12.97 -7.10 8.74
CA LEU A 67 -11.86 -6.18 8.44
C LEU A 67 -10.74 -6.91 7.70
N VAL A 68 -10.32 -6.36 6.56
CA VAL A 68 -9.24 -6.89 5.72
C VAL A 68 -8.22 -5.80 5.42
N TYR A 69 -6.94 -6.15 5.37
CA TYR A 69 -5.87 -5.21 4.99
C TYR A 69 -6.10 -4.67 3.58
N ASP A 70 -5.92 -3.36 3.38
CA ASP A 70 -6.23 -2.70 2.11
C ASP A 70 -5.03 -1.95 1.51
N THR A 71 -4.48 -2.51 0.43
CA THR A 71 -3.35 -1.95 -0.32
C THR A 71 -3.74 -0.95 -1.40
N SER A 72 -5.04 -0.72 -1.64
CA SER A 72 -5.51 0.18 -2.70
C SER A 72 -5.15 1.66 -2.46
N GLY A 73 -4.75 2.04 -1.24
CA GLY A 73 -4.38 3.41 -0.91
C GLY A 73 -5.56 4.38 -1.02
N PRO A 74 -5.30 5.69 -1.24
CA PRO A 74 -6.36 6.71 -1.29
C PRO A 74 -7.37 6.53 -2.45
N TYR A 75 -7.08 5.68 -3.44
CA TYR A 75 -7.93 5.53 -4.62
C TYR A 75 -9.34 5.01 -4.30
N THR A 76 -9.50 4.22 -3.24
CA THR A 76 -10.82 3.69 -2.82
C THR A 76 -11.44 4.48 -1.67
N ASP A 77 -10.81 5.57 -1.21
CA ASP A 77 -11.36 6.45 -0.19
C ASP A 77 -12.25 7.51 -0.87
N PRO A 78 -13.57 7.52 -0.63
CA PRO A 78 -14.48 8.49 -1.25
C PRO A 78 -14.19 9.95 -0.86
N ASN A 79 -13.43 10.18 0.22
CA ASN A 79 -13.05 11.52 0.67
C ASN A 79 -11.71 11.99 0.07
N ALA A 80 -10.99 11.11 -0.64
CA ALA A 80 -9.71 11.46 -1.24
C ALA A 80 -9.90 12.11 -2.61
N GLN A 81 -9.29 13.28 -2.81
CA GLN A 81 -9.19 13.91 -4.12
C GLN A 81 -7.94 13.39 -4.83
N ILE A 82 -8.14 12.66 -5.94
CA ILE A 82 -7.06 12.05 -6.72
C ILE A 82 -6.81 12.90 -7.97
N ASP A 83 -5.69 13.64 -7.98
CA ASP A 83 -5.15 14.28 -9.18
C ASP A 83 -3.81 13.63 -9.54
N LEU A 84 -3.76 12.95 -10.69
CA LEU A 84 -2.54 12.28 -11.16
C LEU A 84 -1.37 13.26 -11.39
N ARG A 85 -1.67 14.51 -11.75
CA ARG A 85 -0.66 15.54 -12.04
C ARG A 85 0.01 16.05 -10.77
N GLN A 86 -0.73 16.06 -9.66
CA GLN A 86 -0.25 16.46 -8.34
C GLN A 86 0.27 15.27 -7.52
N GLY A 87 -0.05 14.04 -7.95
CA GLY A 87 0.27 12.80 -7.26
C GLY A 87 -0.36 12.69 -5.88
N LEU A 88 -0.03 11.61 -5.17
CA LEU A 88 -0.60 11.35 -3.84
C LEU A 88 0.02 12.25 -2.77
N SER A 89 -0.77 12.56 -1.73
CA SER A 89 -0.31 13.31 -0.56
C SER A 89 0.92 12.66 0.08
N ALA A 90 1.89 13.49 0.48
CA ALA A 90 3.14 13.03 1.07
C ALA A 90 2.99 12.72 2.57
N LEU A 91 2.11 11.78 2.93
CA LEU A 91 1.73 11.45 4.32
C LEU A 91 2.93 11.25 5.25
N ARG A 92 4.02 10.69 4.73
CA ARG A 92 5.23 10.34 5.50
C ARG A 92 6.25 11.47 5.59
N ARG A 93 6.01 12.64 4.99
CA ARG A 93 6.99 13.73 4.91
C ARG A 93 7.45 14.17 6.30
N ALA A 94 6.51 14.45 7.19
CA ALA A 94 6.80 14.88 8.57
C ALA A 94 7.67 13.85 9.30
N TRP A 95 7.34 12.56 9.20
CA TRP A 95 8.11 11.48 9.86
C TRP A 95 9.54 11.38 9.34
N ILE A 96 9.75 11.64 8.04
CA ILE A 96 11.09 11.63 7.46
C ILE A 96 11.89 12.85 7.95
N GLU A 97 11.26 14.02 8.04
CA GLU A 97 11.87 15.26 8.56
C GLU A 97 12.26 15.13 10.03
N GLU A 98 11.36 14.58 10.85
CA GLU A 98 11.57 14.38 12.30
C GLU A 98 12.84 13.59 12.63
N ARG A 99 13.22 12.63 11.77
CA ARG A 99 14.41 11.78 11.99
C ARG A 99 15.73 12.53 11.80
N ASN A 100 15.71 13.69 11.16
CA ASN A 100 16.90 14.53 10.93
C ASN A 100 18.11 13.71 10.42
N ASP A 101 17.85 12.79 9.49
CA ASP A 101 18.84 11.83 8.97
C ASP A 101 19.06 11.98 7.45
N THR A 102 18.33 12.90 6.81
CA THR A 102 18.39 13.15 5.38
C THR A 102 18.50 14.64 5.07
N GLU A 103 19.08 14.96 3.92
CA GLU A 103 19.15 16.30 3.35
C GLU A 103 18.53 16.32 1.95
N PHE A 104 18.01 17.47 1.55
CA PHE A 104 17.54 17.68 0.19
C PHE A 104 18.71 17.89 -0.77
N LEU A 105 18.57 17.36 -1.97
CA LEU A 105 19.45 17.65 -3.09
C LEU A 105 18.86 18.81 -3.90
N ALA A 106 19.74 19.62 -4.49
CA ALA A 106 19.32 20.68 -5.42
C ALA A 106 18.64 20.14 -6.68
N GLY A 107 18.82 18.85 -6.99
CA GLY A 107 18.20 18.18 -8.14
C GLY A 107 18.73 16.78 -8.34
N HIS A 108 18.59 16.25 -9.55
CA HIS A 108 19.15 14.96 -9.93
C HIS A 108 20.68 15.01 -9.95
N THR A 109 21.34 14.04 -9.32
CA THR A 109 22.80 13.97 -9.24
C THR A 109 23.42 13.16 -10.38
N SER A 110 22.70 12.18 -10.94
CA SER A 110 23.19 11.37 -12.05
C SER A 110 23.12 12.10 -13.38
N GLU A 111 24.11 11.87 -14.26
CA GLU A 111 24.15 12.43 -15.61
C GLU A 111 22.88 12.08 -16.41
N TYR A 112 22.42 10.83 -16.31
CA TYR A 112 21.16 10.41 -16.94
C TYR A 112 19.96 11.24 -16.43
N GLY A 113 19.85 11.45 -15.11
CA GLY A 113 18.76 12.21 -14.52
C GLY A 113 18.76 13.68 -14.95
N LYS A 114 19.93 14.34 -14.95
CA LYS A 114 20.08 15.71 -15.44
C LYS A 114 19.70 15.83 -16.91
N ARG A 115 20.24 14.95 -17.77
CA ARG A 115 19.93 14.94 -19.20
C ARG A 115 18.44 14.77 -19.46
N ARG A 116 17.79 13.82 -18.78
CA ARG A 116 16.34 13.59 -18.93
C ARG A 116 15.48 14.66 -18.29
N ALA A 117 15.97 15.43 -17.32
CA ALA A 117 15.25 16.58 -16.78
C ALA A 117 15.29 17.79 -17.71
N ASN A 118 16.40 17.99 -18.44
CA ASN A 118 16.61 19.12 -19.34
C ASN A 118 16.17 18.86 -20.79
N ASP A 119 15.75 17.64 -21.11
CA ASP A 119 15.30 17.26 -22.46
C ASP A 119 13.94 17.92 -22.79
N PRO A 120 13.86 18.81 -23.79
CA PRO A 120 12.60 19.50 -24.15
C PRO A 120 11.59 18.54 -24.78
N THR A 121 12.04 17.44 -25.41
CA THR A 121 11.14 16.47 -26.06
C THR A 121 10.24 15.75 -25.06
N LEU A 122 10.62 15.74 -23.77
CA LEU A 122 9.87 15.12 -22.69
C LEU A 122 9.03 16.11 -21.89
N ALA A 123 9.07 17.40 -22.21
CA ALA A 123 8.39 18.42 -21.42
C ALA A 123 6.90 18.13 -21.26
N GLN A 124 6.25 17.68 -22.33
CA GLN A 124 4.83 17.33 -22.36
C GLN A 124 4.46 16.08 -21.54
N LEU A 125 5.45 15.26 -21.17
CA LEU A 125 5.28 14.04 -20.37
C LEU A 125 5.49 14.26 -18.88
N ARG A 126 5.99 15.43 -18.46
CA ARG A 126 6.30 15.71 -17.06
C ARG A 126 5.04 16.17 -16.32
N PHE A 127 4.81 15.59 -15.16
CA PHE A 127 3.80 16.07 -14.22
C PHE A 127 4.30 17.30 -13.46
N ASP A 128 3.36 18.13 -13.01
CA ASP A 128 3.64 19.36 -12.25
C ASP A 128 4.30 19.07 -10.90
N LEU A 129 4.03 17.91 -10.31
CA LEU A 129 4.59 17.50 -9.03
C LEU A 129 6.11 17.36 -9.09
N THR A 130 6.80 18.41 -8.65
CA THR A 130 8.26 18.47 -8.53
C THR A 130 8.69 18.24 -7.08
N ARG A 131 9.15 17.01 -6.79
CA ARG A 131 9.74 16.66 -5.49
C ARG A 131 11.24 16.62 -5.60
N THR A 132 11.92 17.43 -4.79
CA THR A 132 13.38 17.38 -4.67
C THR A 132 13.80 16.05 -4.03
N PRO A 133 14.73 15.31 -4.66
CA PRO A 133 15.27 14.09 -4.08
C PRO A 133 15.94 14.37 -2.74
N ARG A 134 15.84 13.42 -1.80
CA ARG A 134 16.59 13.44 -0.55
C ARG A 134 17.64 12.34 -0.54
N ARG A 135 18.77 12.61 0.12
CA ARG A 135 19.79 11.59 0.44
C ARG A 135 20.06 11.54 1.94
N ALA A 136 20.63 10.45 2.42
CA ALA A 136 21.11 10.38 3.79
C ALA A 136 22.27 11.35 4.02
N LEU A 137 22.35 11.94 5.21
CA LEU A 137 23.52 12.71 5.62
C LEU A 137 24.77 11.81 5.63
N SER A 138 25.91 12.35 5.20
CA SER A 138 27.19 11.62 5.17
C SER A 138 27.61 11.08 6.54
N THR A 139 27.21 11.77 7.61
CA THR A 139 27.50 11.43 9.01
C THR A 139 26.60 10.34 9.58
N LYS A 140 25.48 10.00 8.93
CA LYS A 140 24.51 9.01 9.42
C LYS A 140 24.66 7.70 8.65
N ARG A 141 25.09 6.65 9.35
CA ARG A 141 25.22 5.30 8.77
C ARG A 141 23.85 4.77 8.34
N ARG A 142 23.80 4.00 7.24
CA ARG A 142 22.59 3.25 6.83
C ARG A 142 22.05 2.43 8.02
N PRO A 143 20.73 2.33 8.23
CA PRO A 143 20.16 1.45 9.25
C PRO A 143 20.73 0.02 9.15
N ALA A 144 20.95 -0.65 10.29
CA ALA A 144 21.59 -1.97 10.35
C ALA A 144 20.93 -3.02 9.43
N TRP A 145 19.59 -3.02 9.33
CA TRP A 145 18.83 -3.92 8.45
C TRP A 145 19.10 -3.74 6.95
N LYS A 146 19.72 -2.62 6.52
CA LYS A 146 20.16 -2.41 5.13
C LYS A 146 21.60 -2.85 4.86
N ARG A 147 22.32 -3.32 5.87
CA ARG A 147 23.74 -3.71 5.79
C ARG A 147 23.95 -5.21 5.97
N ASP A 148 23.01 -5.89 6.61
CA ASP A 148 23.18 -7.28 6.99
C ASP A 148 22.10 -8.17 6.33
N PRO A 149 22.47 -9.04 5.36
CA PRO A 149 21.53 -9.98 4.76
C PRO A 149 20.97 -11.00 5.78
N ALA A 150 21.58 -11.14 6.97
CA ALA A 150 21.07 -12.01 8.04
C ALA A 150 19.89 -11.40 8.83
N VAL A 151 19.68 -10.08 8.77
CA VAL A 151 18.59 -9.37 9.49
C VAL A 151 17.23 -9.47 8.77
N LEU A 152 17.17 -10.12 7.60
CA LEU A 152 15.92 -10.52 6.94
C LEU A 152 15.17 -11.64 7.66
N ARG A 153 15.74 -12.21 8.73
CA ARG A 153 15.00 -13.12 9.59
C ARG A 153 14.30 -12.28 10.68
N PRO A 154 12.96 -12.25 10.77
CA PRO A 154 12.31 -11.60 11.89
C PRO A 154 12.85 -12.23 13.19
N PRO A 155 13.07 -11.44 14.26
CA PRO A 155 13.32 -12.02 15.56
C PRO A 155 12.15 -12.94 15.87
N GLY A 156 12.45 -14.22 16.17
CA GLY A 156 11.46 -15.20 16.54
C GLY A 156 10.54 -14.58 17.58
N HIS A 157 9.26 -14.49 17.23
CA HIS A 157 8.20 -14.26 18.19
C HIS A 157 8.42 -15.36 19.25
N ARG A 158 8.84 -14.99 20.46
CA ARG A 158 8.71 -15.92 21.57
C ARG A 158 7.21 -16.19 21.65
N ASP A 159 6.85 -17.46 21.48
CA ASP A 159 5.50 -17.95 21.69
C ASP A 159 5.11 -17.64 23.15
N ALA A 160 4.42 -16.51 23.34
CA ALA A 160 3.51 -16.34 24.45
C ALA A 160 2.17 -16.87 23.94
N GLY A 161 1.73 -17.98 24.53
CA GLY A 161 0.64 -18.81 24.04
C GLY A 161 -0.68 -18.08 23.79
N ASN A 162 -1.33 -18.50 22.71
CA ASN A 162 -2.78 -18.68 22.54
C ASN A 162 -2.93 -19.32 21.16
N GLY A 163 -3.05 -20.64 21.06
CA GLY A 163 -4.23 -21.35 21.53
C GLY A 163 -5.27 -21.31 20.42
N VAL A 164 -5.01 -22.02 19.31
CA VAL A 164 -6.02 -22.32 18.30
C VAL A 164 -7.07 -23.21 18.97
N TYR A 165 -8.25 -22.68 19.23
CA TYR A 165 -9.39 -23.48 19.64
C TYR A 165 -9.95 -24.20 18.41
N CYS A 166 -9.45 -25.42 18.16
CA CYS A 166 -10.18 -26.43 17.42
C CYS A 166 -10.93 -27.30 18.44
N PRO A 167 -12.28 -27.39 18.43
CA PRO A 167 -12.96 -28.36 19.27
C PRO A 167 -12.55 -29.77 18.84
N ALA A 168 -11.98 -30.51 19.78
CA ALA A 168 -11.52 -31.88 19.58
C ALA A 168 -12.67 -32.76 19.06
N ARG A 169 -12.44 -33.50 17.96
CA ARG A 169 -13.26 -34.65 17.61
C ARG A 169 -13.21 -35.62 18.79
N LYS A 170 -14.36 -35.99 19.35
CA LYS A 170 -14.44 -37.06 20.36
C LYS A 170 -13.82 -38.34 19.79
N PRO A 171 -12.94 -39.04 20.52
CA PRO A 171 -12.46 -40.35 20.11
C PRO A 171 -13.62 -41.35 20.13
N ALA A 172 -13.70 -42.20 19.10
CA ALA A 172 -14.64 -43.31 19.04
C ALA A 172 -14.36 -44.31 20.17
N PRO A 173 -15.40 -44.90 20.81
CA PRO A 173 -15.20 -45.91 21.84
C PRO A 173 -14.58 -47.20 21.24
N PRO A 174 -13.77 -47.94 22.01
CA PRO A 174 -13.15 -49.17 21.55
C PRO A 174 -14.22 -50.26 21.29
N SER A 175 -14.05 -50.97 20.17
CA SER A 175 -14.84 -52.15 19.84
C SER A 175 -14.69 -53.21 20.93
N ALA A 176 -15.78 -53.52 21.63
CA ALA A 176 -15.84 -54.67 22.52
C ALA A 176 -15.68 -55.95 21.67
N GLY A 177 -14.61 -56.70 21.93
CA GLY A 177 -14.47 -58.06 21.43
C GLY A 177 -15.57 -58.92 22.04
N HIS A 178 -16.36 -59.57 21.18
CA HIS A 178 -17.13 -60.74 21.58
C HIS A 178 -16.25 -61.98 21.50
N ARG A 179 -16.53 -62.89 22.44
CA ARG A 179 -15.93 -64.21 22.63
C ARG A 179 -15.91 -65.05 21.35
#